data_AF-A0A2E0UNE4-F1
#
_entry.id   AF-A0A2E0UNE4-F1
#
_cell.length_a   1.000
_cell.length_b   1.000
_cell.length_c   1.000
_cell.angle_alpha   90.00
_cell.angle_beta   90.00
_cell.angle_gamma   90.00
#
_symmetry.space_group_name_H-M   'P 1'
#
loop_
_entity.id
_entity.type
_entity.pdbx_description
1 polymer ?
#
loop_
_entity_poly.entity_id
_entity_poly.type
_entity_poly.pdbx_seq_one_letter_code
_entity_poly.pdbx_strand_id
1 'polypeptide(L)' 'MKLTHRQETYVQSLLDLYRELNGPIHYSVLAKRIGVSPFTAYGLLRLLEKKGLVISQYHLNSGKLVVGRSVASDY' A
#
# COMPACT_ATOMS: atom_id res chain seq x y z
N MET A 1 3.41 10.57 21.11
CA MET A 1 4.05 9.24 21.30
C MET A 1 5.29 9.19 20.42
N LYS A 2 6.47 8.86 20.97
CA LYS A 2 7.72 8.72 20.19
C LYS A 2 7.65 7.44 19.35
N LEU A 3 8.04 7.52 18.08
CA LEU A 3 8.22 6.33 17.25
C LEU A 3 9.37 5.51 17.81
N THR A 4 9.33 4.18 17.68
CA THR A 4 10.51 3.37 17.98
C THR A 4 11.55 3.58 16.87
N HIS A 5 12.83 3.38 17.17
CA HIS A 5 13.90 3.55 16.18
C HIS A 5 13.64 2.74 14.90
N ARG A 6 13.11 1.52 15.05
CA ARG A 6 12.70 0.68 13.93
C ARG A 6 11.60 1.33 13.07
N GLN A 7 10.60 1.95 13.71
CA GLN A 7 9.54 2.69 13.02
C GLN A 7 10.07 3.91 12.27
N GLU A 8 11.04 4.62 12.83
CA GLU A 8 11.71 5.74 12.14
C GLU A 8 12.43 5.25 10.88
N THR A 9 13.20 4.16 10.97
CA THR A 9 13.86 3.55 9.81
C THR A 9 12.87 3.20 8.69
N TYR A 10 11.68 2.69 9.06
CA TYR A 10 10.66 2.39 8.05
C TYR A 10 10.13 3.65 7.37
N VAL A 11 9.81 4.69 8.13
CA VAL A 11 9.29 5.95 7.57
C VAL A 11 10.34 6.61 6.69
N GLN A 12 11.61 6.60 7.11
CA GLN A 12 12.71 7.13 6.31
C GLN A 12 12.84 6.37 4.98
N SER A 13 12.83 5.03 5.03
CA SER A 13 12.91 4.19 3.83
C SER A 13 11.74 4.41 2.87
N LEU A 14 10.54 4.66 3.39
CA LEU A 14 9.36 5.01 2.59
C LEU A 14 9.54 6.35 1.87
N LEU A 15 10.04 7.37 2.58
CA LEU A 15 10.30 8.69 2.01
C LEU A 15 11.40 8.64 0.94
N ASP A 16 12.46 7.88 1.18
CA ASP A 16 13.56 7.72 0.23
C ASP A 16 13.05 7.02 -1.04
N LEU A 17 12.26 5.97 -0.90
CA LEU A 17 11.64 5.27 -2.03
C LEU A 17 10.65 6.16 -2.80
N TYR A 18 9.96 7.07 -2.10
CA TYR A 18 9.02 8.01 -2.74
C TYR A 18 9.76 9.04 -3.58
N ARG A 19 10.89 9.56 -3.07
CA ARG A 19 11.75 10.49 -3.79
C ARG A 19 12.46 9.83 -4.98
N GLU A 20 12.87 8.58 -4.85
CA GLU A 20 13.50 7.83 -5.93
C GLU A 20 12.53 7.49 -7.07
N LEU A 21 11.30 7.09 -6.74
CA LEU A 21 10.31 6.66 -7.73
C LEU A 21 9.44 7.80 -8.27
N ASN A 22 9.44 8.98 -7.61
CA ASN A 22 8.59 10.13 -7.95
C ASN A 22 7.11 9.76 -8.18
N GLY A 23 6.58 8.84 -7.38
CA GLY A 23 5.24 8.30 -7.61
C GLY A 23 4.71 7.40 -6.50
N PRO A 24 3.46 6.89 -6.66
CA PRO A 24 2.84 5.99 -5.70
C PRO A 24 3.65 4.70 -5.52
N ILE A 25 3.80 4.27 -4.28
CA ILE A 25 4.61 3.11 -3.93
C ILE A 25 3.72 1.91 -3.68
N HIS A 26 3.99 0.81 -4.38
CA HIS A 26 3.40 -0.47 -4.04
C HIS A 26 4.09 -1.08 -2.79
N TYR A 27 3.29 -1.53 -1.82
CA TYR A 27 3.79 -2.02 -0.52
C TYR A 27 4.80 -3.17 -0.63
N SER A 28 4.75 -3.97 -1.69
CA SER A 28 5.70 -5.05 -1.93
C SER A 28 7.13 -4.55 -2.21
N VAL A 29 7.28 -3.35 -2.79
CA VAL A 29 8.59 -2.74 -3.05
C VAL A 29 9.21 -2.27 -1.72
N LEU A 30 8.40 -1.62 -0.88
CA LEU A 30 8.78 -1.23 0.47
C LEU A 30 9.19 -2.46 1.31
N ALA A 31 8.42 -3.54 1.23
CA ALA A 31 8.70 -4.78 1.93
C ALA A 31 10.08 -5.36 1.56
N LYS A 32 10.40 -5.40 0.27
CA LYS A 32 11.71 -5.86 -0.24
C LYS A 32 12.85 -4.97 0.25
N ARG A 33 12.70 -3.64 0.19
CA ARG A 33 13.77 -2.70 0.58
C ARG A 33 14.16 -2.82 2.05
N ILE A 34 13.19 -3.09 2.91
CA ILE A 34 13.39 -3.10 4.38
C ILE A 34 13.52 -4.53 4.93
N GLY A 35 13.46 -5.54 4.05
CA GLY A 35 13.64 -6.95 4.43
C GLY A 35 12.52 -7.50 5.31
N VAL A 36 11.27 -7.10 5.05
CA VAL A 36 10.10 -7.56 5.81
C VAL A 36 9.08 -8.25 4.92
N SER A 37 8.14 -8.98 5.54
CA SER A 37 7.03 -9.57 4.80
C SER A 37 6.14 -8.47 4.18
N PRO A 38 5.50 -8.74 3.02
CA PRO A 38 4.54 -7.81 2.43
C PRO A 38 3.37 -7.47 3.37
N PHE A 39 2.95 -8.43 4.20
CA PHE A 39 1.90 -8.20 5.21
C PHE A 39 2.35 -7.19 6.27
N THR A 40 3.60 -7.28 6.74
CA THR A 40 4.19 -6.33 7.68
C THR A 40 4.26 -4.92 7.10
N ALA A 41 4.73 -4.79 5.85
CA ALA A 41 4.79 -3.51 5.17
C ALA A 41 3.39 -2.90 4.96
N TYR A 42 2.41 -3.71 4.57
CA TYR A 42 1.02 -3.28 4.43
C TYR A 42 0.43 -2.80 5.77
N GLY A 43 0.64 -3.55 6.85
CA GLY A 43 0.19 -3.15 8.19
C GLY A 43 0.79 -1.83 8.66
N LEU A 44 2.07 -1.59 8.36
CA LEU A 44 2.73 -0.32 8.66
C LEU A 44 2.10 0.83 7.86
N LEU A 45 1.91 0.66 6.55
CA LEU A 45 1.28 1.67 5.70
C LEU A 45 -0.13 2.01 6.20
N ARG A 46 -0.92 1.01 6.61
CA ARG A 46 -2.22 1.22 7.24
C ARG A 46 -2.14 2.00 8.55
N LEU A 47 -1.12 1.76 9.35
CA LEU A 47 -0.91 2.50 10.59
C LEU A 47 -0.52 3.96 10.32
N LEU A 48 0.29 4.21 9.30
CA LEU A 48 0.62 5.56 8.85
C LEU A 48 -0.61 6.28 8.27
N GLU A 49 -1.45 5.57 7.51
CA GLU A 49 -2.69 6.09 6.94
C GLU A 49 -3.68 6.49 8.04
N LYS A 50 -3.88 5.64 9.06
CA LYS A 50 -4.70 5.96 10.24
C LYS A 50 -4.20 7.19 11.01
N LYS A 51 -2.91 7.53 10.87
CA LYS A 51 -2.30 8.72 11.47
C LYS A 51 -2.35 9.95 10.56
N GLY A 52 -2.91 9.84 9.36
CA GLY A 52 -2.97 10.91 8.37
C GLY A 52 -1.61 11.22 7.71
N LEU A 53 -0.63 10.31 7.81
CA LEU A 53 0.73 10.53 7.28
C LEU A 53 0.88 10.08 5.83
N VAL A 54 0.03 9.16 5.37
CA VAL A 54 0.01 8.67 3.99
C VAL A 54 -1.43 8.47 3.53
N ILE A 55 -1.63 8.45 2.23
CA ILE A 55 -2.90 8.09 1.60
C ILE A 55 -2.71 6.85 0.74
N SER A 56 -3.64 5.88 0.85
CA SER A 56 -3.66 4.74 -0.07
C SER A 56 -4.42 5.12 -1.34
N GLN A 57 -3.78 4.96 -2.50
CA GLN A 57 -4.49 5.00 -3.79
C GLN A 57 -4.84 3.57 -4.21
N TYR A 58 -6.12 3.26 -4.19
CA TYR A 58 -6.64 2.04 -4.80
C TYR A 58 -6.82 2.28 -6.29
N HIS A 59 -5.89 1.77 -7.10
CA HIS A 59 -6.14 1.62 -8.53
C HIS A 59 -7.14 0.47 -8.69
N LEU A 60 -8.43 0.79 -8.63
CA LEU A 60 -9.47 -0.08 -9.18
C LEU A 60 -9.16 -0.19 -10.67
N ASN A 61 -8.68 -1.37 -11.08
CA ASN A 61 -8.51 -1.70 -12.48
C ASN A 61 -9.92 -1.78 -13.08
N SER A 62 -10.44 -0.64 -13.55
CA SER A 62 -11.77 -0.45 -14.15
C SER A 62 -11.93 -1.15 -15.51
N GLY A 63 -11.16 -2.21 -15.76
CA GLY A 63 -11.14 -2.97 -17.01
C GLY A 63 -11.37 -4.48 -16.86
N LYS A 64 -11.49 -5.02 -15.63
CA LYS A 64 -11.97 -6.40 -15.47
C LYS A 64 -13.43 -6.36 -15.06
N LEU A 65 -14.29 -6.43 -16.09
CA LEU A 65 -15.64 -6.97 -16.00
C LEU A 65 -15.62 -8.13 -15.01
N VAL A 66 -16.20 -7.90 -13.84
CA VAL A 66 -16.67 -8.98 -13.01
C VAL A 66 -17.77 -9.61 -13.85
N VAL A 67 -17.42 -10.62 -14.65
CA VAL A 67 -18.38 -11.56 -15.22
C VAL A 67 -18.98 -12.27 -14.02
N GLY A 68 -19.98 -11.59 -13.45
CA GLY A 68 -20.94 -12.12 -12.52
C GLY A 68 -21.60 -13.28 -13.24
N ARG A 69 -21.59 -14.42 -12.55
CA ARG A 69 -22.27 -15.62 -12.98
C ARG A 69 -23.75 -15.29 -13.22
N SER A 70 -24.28 -15.88 -14.28
CA SER A 70 -25.70 -16.08 -14.59
C SER A 70 -26.48 -14.87 -15.13
N VAL A 71 -26.49 -14.78 -16.46
CA VAL A 71 -27.62 -14.29 -17.25
C VAL A 71 -28.87 -15.11 -16.87
N ALA A 72 -29.82 -14.44 -16.23
CA ALA A 72 -31.21 -14.85 -16.19
C ALA A 72 -32.05 -13.58 -16.22
N SER A 73 -32.45 -13.18 -17.42
CA SER A 73 -33.66 -12.39 -17.60
C SER A 73 -34.18 -12.69 -19.00
N ASP A 74 -34.93 -13.78 -19.09
CA ASP A 74 -36.02 -13.87 -20.06
C ASP A 74 -37.05 -12.81 -19.67
N TYR A 75 -37.26 -11.83 -20.55
CA TYR A 75 -38.50 -11.08 -20.70
C TYR A 75 -38.57 -10.48 -22.10
#